data_AF-A0AAW2AFG7-F1
#
_entry.id   AF-A0AAW2AFG7-F1
#
_cell.length_a   1.000
_cell.length_b   1.000
_cell.length_c   1.000
_cell.angle_alpha   90.00
_cell.angle_beta   90.00
_cell.angle_gamma   90.00
#
_symmetry.space_group_name_H-M   'P 1'
#
loop_
_entity.id
_entity.type
_entity.pdbx_description
1 polymer ?
#
loop_
_entity_poly.entity_id
_entity_poly.type
_entity_poly.pdbx_seq_one_letter_code
_entity_poly.pdbx_strand_id
1 'polypeptide(L)'
;MSWTDAQTYCRQNHTDLASIDDQTDLNALLKTVPNDFKEDMWIGLYRKTGTSPWIWSDQSKSSFQLWIPGQPNNAGGNQFCVYTTPAGFWNDYACLEKFAFICYEKRIQIMRLEVKSNRNVNDPAVKKEILAKIEKILKEKGLTEDAKLSWQMISGGNVFQRMWYQKNNVSNSPCIRNKN
;
A
#
# COMPACT_ATOMS: atom_id res chain seq x y z
N MET A 1 -1.58 -12.70 17.79
CA MET A 1 -0.60 -11.70 18.29
C MET A 1 -1.36 -10.51 18.84
N SER A 2 -0.76 -9.73 19.76
CA SER A 2 -1.33 -8.41 20.10
C SER A 2 -1.32 -7.51 18.85
N TRP A 3 -2.11 -6.45 18.84
CA TRP A 3 -2.17 -5.55 17.67
C TRP A 3 -0.79 -4.94 17.37
N THR A 4 -0.06 -4.51 18.40
CA THR A 4 1.28 -3.92 18.25
C THR A 4 2.31 -4.93 17.75
N ASP A 5 2.27 -6.17 18.23
CA ASP A 5 3.17 -7.22 17.76
C ASP A 5 2.87 -7.58 16.30
N ALA A 6 1.59 -7.68 15.94
CA ALA A 6 1.14 -7.94 14.57
C ALA A 6 1.60 -6.82 13.62
N GLN A 7 1.45 -5.55 14.01
CA GLN A 7 1.97 -4.41 13.26
C GLN A 7 3.49 -4.48 13.06
N THR A 8 4.22 -4.80 14.13
CA THR A 8 5.68 -4.92 14.09
C THR A 8 6.08 -6.02 13.12
N TYR A 9 5.44 -7.18 13.18
CA TYR A 9 5.65 -8.27 12.25
C TYR A 9 5.39 -7.84 10.80
N CYS A 10 4.26 -7.17 10.53
CA CYS A 10 3.93 -6.71 9.20
C CYS A 10 4.94 -5.68 8.67
N ARG A 11 5.46 -4.77 9.49
CA ARG A 11 6.49 -3.80 9.07
C ARG A 11 7.86 -4.42 8.83
N GLN A 12 8.14 -5.56 9.47
CA GLN A 12 9.39 -6.29 9.28
C GLN A 12 9.38 -7.16 8.01
N ASN A 13 8.22 -7.71 7.64
CA ASN A 13 8.10 -8.70 6.57
C ASN A 13 7.32 -8.20 5.34
N HIS A 14 6.55 -7.12 5.49
CA HIS A 14 5.65 -6.53 4.50
C HIS A 14 5.68 -4.99 4.61
N THR A 15 4.58 -4.29 4.31
CA THR A 15 4.50 -2.83 4.46
C THR A 15 3.93 -2.40 5.82
N ASP A 16 2.71 -2.81 6.17
CA ASP A 16 2.07 -2.58 7.48
C ASP A 16 0.88 -3.55 7.65
N LEU A 17 0.12 -3.44 8.75
CA LEU A 17 -1.21 -4.03 8.86
C LEU A 17 -2.15 -3.45 7.80
N ALA A 18 -3.10 -4.26 7.33
CA ALA A 18 -3.94 -3.89 6.21
C ALA A 18 -4.81 -2.67 6.47
N SER A 19 -4.75 -1.71 5.54
CA SER A 19 -5.73 -0.64 5.37
C SER A 19 -6.77 -1.03 4.32
N ILE A 20 -7.96 -0.43 4.39
CA ILE A 20 -9.08 -0.73 3.49
C ILE A 20 -9.63 0.62 3.02
N ASP A 21 -9.45 0.94 1.74
CA ASP A 21 -9.91 2.23 1.22
C ASP A 21 -11.34 2.22 0.71
N ASP A 22 -11.78 1.08 0.19
CA ASP A 22 -13.12 0.89 -0.36
C ASP A 22 -13.56 -0.59 -0.31
N GLN A 23 -14.73 -0.88 -0.90
CA GLN A 23 -15.25 -2.24 -1.02
C GLN A 23 -14.36 -3.14 -1.90
N THR A 24 -13.65 -2.57 -2.87
CA THR A 24 -12.75 -3.31 -3.77
C THR A 24 -11.56 -3.86 -2.97
N ASP A 25 -10.96 -3.01 -2.14
CA ASP A 25 -9.89 -3.37 -1.21
C ASP A 25 -10.34 -4.44 -0.21
N LEU A 26 -11.52 -4.26 0.40
CA LEU A 26 -12.08 -5.26 1.31
C LEU A 26 -12.26 -6.62 0.62
N ASN A 27 -12.82 -6.62 -0.58
CA ASN A 27 -13.01 -7.84 -1.36
C ASN A 27 -11.67 -8.49 -1.75
N ALA A 28 -10.65 -7.69 -2.07
CA ALA A 28 -9.31 -8.19 -2.39
C ALA A 28 -8.63 -8.79 -1.15
N LEU A 29 -8.76 -8.14 -0.01
CA LEU A 29 -8.27 -8.60 1.29
C LEU A 29 -8.93 -9.93 1.67
N LEU A 30 -10.26 -10.04 1.64
CA LEU A 30 -10.98 -11.25 2.02
C LEU A 30 -10.69 -12.45 1.10
N LYS A 31 -10.34 -12.21 -0.17
CA LYS A 31 -9.88 -13.28 -1.08
C LYS A 31 -8.55 -13.92 -0.67
N THR A 32 -7.75 -13.25 0.17
CA THR A 32 -6.50 -13.82 0.69
C THR A 32 -6.72 -14.73 1.89
N VAL A 33 -7.89 -14.63 2.52
CA VAL A 33 -8.27 -15.42 3.69
C VAL A 33 -8.84 -16.78 3.21
N PRO A 34 -8.35 -17.92 3.74
CA PRO A 34 -8.92 -19.23 3.41
C PRO A 34 -10.42 -19.30 3.73
N ASN A 35 -11.21 -19.94 2.86
CA ASN A 35 -12.68 -20.01 3.01
C ASN A 35 -13.13 -20.68 4.34
N ASP A 36 -12.32 -21.58 4.86
CA ASP A 36 -12.53 -22.30 6.12
C ASP A 36 -11.99 -21.56 7.34
N PHE A 37 -11.30 -20.43 7.17
CA PHE A 37 -10.84 -19.59 8.27
C PHE A 37 -12.02 -18.92 8.99
N LYS A 38 -12.07 -19.03 10.33
CA LYS A 38 -13.20 -18.55 11.15
C LYS A 38 -12.81 -17.55 12.24
N GLU A 39 -11.51 -17.27 12.41
CA GLU A 39 -11.04 -16.38 13.47
C GLU A 39 -11.12 -14.90 13.03
N ASP A 40 -11.22 -14.02 14.02
CA ASP A 40 -11.12 -12.58 13.81
C ASP A 40 -9.66 -12.16 13.56
N MET A 41 -9.48 -11.09 12.79
CA MET A 41 -8.16 -10.69 12.31
C MET A 41 -7.91 -9.20 12.53
N TRP A 42 -6.76 -8.85 13.11
CA TRP A 42 -6.33 -7.46 13.21
C TRP A 42 -6.13 -6.82 11.83
N ILE A 43 -6.63 -5.58 11.71
CA ILE A 43 -6.37 -4.66 10.61
C ILE A 43 -5.67 -3.40 11.15
N GLY A 44 -5.19 -2.54 10.25
CA GLY A 44 -4.36 -1.38 10.62
C GLY A 44 -5.09 -0.22 11.29
N LEU A 45 -6.40 -0.33 11.53
CA LEU A 45 -7.20 0.74 12.14
C LEU A 45 -7.06 0.72 13.66
N TYR A 46 -6.68 1.86 14.24
CA TYR A 46 -6.53 2.02 15.69
C TYR A 46 -6.80 3.47 16.12
N ARG A 47 -6.89 3.70 17.43
CA ARG A 47 -6.96 5.04 18.03
C ARG A 47 -6.07 5.10 19.28
N LYS A 48 -5.70 6.30 19.71
CA LYS A 48 -4.83 6.48 20.88
C LYS A 48 -5.59 6.44 22.21
N THR A 49 -6.82 6.92 22.21
CA THR A 49 -7.72 7.00 23.38
C THR A 49 -9.16 6.80 22.91
N GLY A 50 -10.09 6.58 23.85
CA GLY A 50 -11.52 6.43 23.52
C GLY A 50 -12.16 7.64 22.83
N THR A 51 -11.55 8.82 22.94
CA THR A 51 -11.99 10.07 22.32
C THR A 51 -11.18 10.48 21.09
N SER A 52 -10.10 9.75 20.78
CA SER A 52 -9.29 10.03 19.60
C SER A 52 -9.99 9.56 18.33
N PRO A 53 -9.79 10.25 17.19
CA PRO A 53 -10.23 9.74 15.91
C PRO A 53 -9.52 8.42 15.57
N TRP A 54 -10.19 7.59 14.77
CA TRP A 54 -9.59 6.41 14.16
C TRP A 54 -8.55 6.81 13.12
N ILE A 55 -7.42 6.12 13.12
CA ILE A 55 -6.29 6.34 12.21
C ILE A 55 -5.78 5.00 11.70
N TRP A 56 -5.41 4.96 10.42
CA TRP A 56 -4.74 3.82 9.84
C TRP A 56 -3.25 3.84 10.16
N SER A 57 -2.68 2.69 10.50
CA SER A 57 -1.27 2.54 10.85
C SER A 57 -0.31 2.94 9.72
N ASP A 58 -0.74 2.75 8.49
CA ASP A 58 -0.02 3.07 7.26
C ASP A 58 -0.17 4.54 6.83
N GLN A 59 -0.91 5.35 7.60
CA GLN A 59 -1.23 6.75 7.33
C GLN A 59 -2.13 6.99 6.10
N SER A 60 -2.81 5.94 5.60
CA SER A 60 -3.89 6.08 4.62
C SER A 60 -5.02 6.95 5.19
N LYS A 61 -5.72 7.65 4.30
CA LYS A 61 -6.76 8.62 4.65
C LYS A 61 -8.18 8.11 4.40
N SER A 62 -8.36 6.79 4.36
CA SER A 62 -9.67 6.22 4.07
C SER A 62 -10.70 6.60 5.12
N SER A 63 -11.89 6.97 4.65
CA SER A 63 -13.10 7.12 5.44
C SER A 63 -14.03 5.89 5.38
N PHE A 64 -13.63 4.83 4.69
CA PHE A 64 -14.43 3.61 4.57
C PHE A 64 -14.57 2.93 5.94
N GLN A 65 -15.79 2.49 6.25
CA GLN A 65 -16.13 1.88 7.53
C GLN A 65 -17.18 0.80 7.34
N LEU A 66 -16.98 -0.35 7.98
CA LEU A 66 -17.93 -1.47 7.94
C LEU A 66 -18.14 -2.06 9.34
N TRP A 67 -18.46 -1.21 10.32
CA TRP A 67 -18.69 -1.63 11.70
C TRP A 67 -19.84 -2.64 11.82
N ILE A 68 -19.66 -3.62 12.71
CA ILE A 68 -20.75 -4.46 13.21
C ILE A 68 -21.80 -3.55 13.86
N PRO A 69 -23.12 -3.83 13.70
CA PRO A 69 -24.16 -3.05 14.38
C PRO A 69 -23.89 -2.90 15.88
N GLY A 70 -23.88 -1.65 16.36
CA GLY A 70 -23.56 -1.32 17.75
C GLY A 70 -22.09 -1.04 18.03
N GLN A 71 -21.20 -1.14 17.02
CA GLN A 71 -19.79 -0.79 17.12
C GLN A 71 -19.46 0.55 16.44
N PRO A 72 -18.36 1.22 16.83
CA PRO A 72 -17.49 0.88 17.97
C PRO A 72 -18.11 1.29 19.32
N ASN A 73 -18.05 0.42 20.32
CA ASN A 73 -18.71 0.64 21.63
C ASN A 73 -17.75 0.94 22.78
N ASN A 74 -16.44 0.78 22.57
CA ASN A 74 -15.42 0.96 23.59
C ASN A 74 -15.74 0.25 24.92
N ALA A 75 -16.26 -0.99 24.87
CA ALA A 75 -16.61 -1.77 26.04
C ALA A 75 -15.42 -1.86 27.02
N GLY A 76 -15.67 -1.56 28.30
CA GLY A 76 -14.62 -1.53 29.31
C GLY A 76 -13.64 -0.35 29.21
N GLY A 77 -13.83 0.56 28.25
CA GLY A 77 -13.04 1.78 28.10
C GLY A 77 -11.63 1.59 27.55
N ASN A 78 -11.30 0.41 27.01
CA ASN A 78 -9.94 0.03 26.60
C ASN A 78 -9.86 -0.59 25.18
N GLN A 79 -10.87 -0.40 24.35
CA GLN A 79 -10.91 -0.98 23.00
C GLN A 79 -10.46 0.04 21.96
N PHE A 80 -9.17 0.00 21.64
CA PHE A 80 -8.52 1.01 20.81
C PHE A 80 -7.93 0.46 19.50
N CYS A 81 -8.11 -0.83 19.24
CA CYS A 81 -7.63 -1.51 18.03
C CYS A 81 -8.79 -2.22 17.35
N VAL A 82 -8.72 -2.40 16.03
CA VAL A 82 -9.85 -2.93 15.26
C VAL A 82 -9.49 -4.27 14.64
N TYR A 83 -10.38 -5.23 14.81
CA TYR A 83 -10.36 -6.46 14.03
C TYR A 83 -11.45 -6.45 12.97
N THR A 84 -11.26 -7.25 11.93
CA THR A 84 -12.27 -7.62 10.94
C THR A 84 -12.65 -9.09 11.09
N THR A 85 -13.93 -9.39 10.94
CA THR A 85 -14.43 -10.77 10.83
C THR A 85 -14.08 -11.35 9.46
N PRO A 86 -14.14 -12.69 9.26
CA PRO A 86 -14.03 -13.29 7.93
C PRO A 86 -15.08 -12.80 6.92
N ALA A 87 -16.18 -12.21 7.38
CA ALA A 87 -17.21 -11.59 6.54
C ALA A 87 -16.93 -10.11 6.22
N GLY A 88 -15.87 -9.52 6.78
CA GLY A 88 -15.44 -8.15 6.51
C GLY A 88 -15.98 -7.08 7.46
N PHE A 89 -16.80 -7.45 8.45
CA PHE A 89 -17.33 -6.50 9.44
C PHE A 89 -16.37 -6.24 10.59
N TRP A 90 -16.36 -5.00 11.10
CA TRP A 90 -15.35 -4.51 12.04
C TRP A 90 -15.85 -4.37 13.47
N ASN A 91 -14.95 -4.54 14.42
CA ASN A 91 -15.20 -4.32 15.84
C ASN A 91 -13.98 -3.67 16.50
N ASP A 92 -14.19 -2.74 17.42
CA ASP A 92 -13.11 -2.30 18.31
C ASP A 92 -12.90 -3.30 19.44
N TYR A 93 -11.65 -3.55 19.79
CA TYR A 93 -11.27 -4.49 20.82
C TYR A 93 -9.99 -4.10 21.55
N ALA A 94 -9.73 -4.75 22.68
CA ALA A 94 -8.57 -4.46 23.49
C ALA A 94 -7.28 -4.85 22.74
N CYS A 95 -6.37 -3.90 22.55
CA CYS A 95 -5.18 -4.07 21.70
C CYS A 95 -4.23 -5.19 22.15
N LEU A 96 -4.28 -5.57 23.43
CA LEU A 96 -3.44 -6.61 24.02
C LEU A 96 -3.95 -8.03 23.71
N GLU A 97 -5.16 -8.15 23.18
CA GLU A 97 -5.77 -9.43 22.85
C GLU A 97 -5.11 -10.08 21.64
N LYS A 98 -5.13 -11.41 21.61
CA LYS A 98 -4.44 -12.19 20.60
C LYS A 98 -5.39 -12.61 19.49
N PHE A 99 -5.20 -12.02 18.31
CA PHE A 99 -5.89 -12.45 17.09
C PHE A 99 -4.90 -12.86 16.00
N ALA A 100 -5.42 -13.49 14.95
CA ALA A 100 -4.77 -13.50 13.65
C ALA A 100 -4.67 -12.05 13.10
N PHE A 101 -3.97 -11.85 11.99
CA PHE A 101 -3.77 -10.52 11.44
C PHE A 101 -3.50 -10.57 9.95
N ILE A 102 -3.81 -9.48 9.25
CA ILE A 102 -3.58 -9.34 7.83
C ILE A 102 -2.61 -8.20 7.59
N CYS A 103 -1.49 -8.50 6.94
CA CYS A 103 -0.57 -7.48 6.45
C CYS A 103 -0.99 -7.03 5.06
N TYR A 104 -0.76 -5.75 4.73
CA TYR A 104 -0.74 -5.33 3.35
C TYR A 104 0.70 -5.19 2.83
N GLU A 105 0.81 -5.37 1.53
CA GLU A 105 2.02 -5.10 0.79
C GLU A 105 1.72 -4.06 -0.28
N LYS A 106 2.42 -2.93 -0.22
CA LYS A 106 2.33 -1.92 -1.26
C LYS A 106 2.94 -2.48 -2.53
N ARG A 107 2.13 -2.65 -3.58
CA ARG A 107 2.65 -3.01 -4.90
C ARG A 107 3.43 -1.84 -5.49
N ILE A 108 4.75 -1.91 -5.42
CA ILE A 108 5.63 -0.98 -6.13
C ILE A 108 5.78 -1.48 -7.56
N GLN A 109 5.15 -0.78 -8.51
CA GLN A 109 5.38 -1.05 -9.93
C GLN A 109 6.53 -0.17 -10.43
N ILE A 110 7.68 -0.79 -10.69
CA ILE A 110 8.81 -0.09 -11.32
C ILE A 110 8.52 0.05 -12.81
N MET A 111 8.38 1.28 -13.28
CA MET A 111 8.29 1.60 -14.71
C MET A 111 9.64 2.08 -15.22
N ARG A 112 10.15 1.45 -16.27
CA ARG A 112 11.34 1.91 -17.00
C ARG A 112 10.87 2.65 -18.24
N LEU A 113 11.28 3.90 -18.37
CA LEU A 113 10.85 4.79 -19.45
C LEU A 113 12.08 5.32 -20.19
N GLU A 114 12.02 5.37 -21.51
CA GLU A 114 13.01 6.08 -22.33
C GLU A 114 12.57 7.55 -22.48
N VAL A 115 13.47 8.47 -22.15
CA VAL A 115 13.21 9.91 -22.26
C VAL A 115 14.19 10.50 -23.27
N LYS A 116 13.65 11.08 -24.35
CA LYS A 116 14.43 11.87 -25.32
C LYS A 116 14.31 13.35 -24.95
N SER A 117 15.43 13.99 -24.69
CA SER A 117 15.52 15.41 -24.35
C SER A 117 16.81 16.01 -24.87
N ASN A 118 16.76 17.28 -25.27
CA ASN A 118 17.93 18.09 -25.57
C ASN A 118 18.54 18.73 -24.31
N ARG A 119 17.85 18.66 -23.16
CA ARG A 119 18.29 19.18 -21.86
C ARG A 119 18.85 18.04 -20.99
N ASN A 120 19.59 18.40 -19.95
CA ASN A 120 20.04 17.45 -18.93
C ASN A 120 18.82 16.89 -18.17
N VAL A 121 18.49 15.62 -18.41
CA VAL A 121 17.36 14.93 -17.75
C VAL A 121 17.56 14.77 -16.23
N ASN A 122 18.78 14.91 -15.71
CA ASN A 122 19.03 14.85 -14.27
C ASN A 122 18.87 16.21 -13.56
N ASP A 123 18.64 17.31 -14.30
CA ASP A 123 18.32 18.63 -13.75
C ASP A 123 16.97 18.60 -12.97
N PRO A 124 16.88 19.18 -11.77
CA PRO A 124 15.66 19.14 -10.96
C PRO A 124 14.41 19.71 -11.64
N ALA A 125 14.54 20.79 -12.42
CA ALA A 125 13.41 21.38 -13.16
C ALA A 125 12.97 20.44 -14.29
N VAL A 126 13.92 19.84 -15.01
CA VAL A 126 13.63 18.87 -16.07
C VAL A 126 12.98 17.60 -15.49
N LYS A 127 13.47 17.09 -14.36
CA LYS A 127 12.83 15.97 -13.64
C LYS A 127 11.39 16.28 -13.29
N LYS A 128 11.09 17.49 -12.83
CA LYS A 128 9.72 17.92 -12.51
C LYS A 128 8.82 17.93 -13.75
N GLU A 129 9.32 18.44 -14.88
CA GLU A 129 8.60 18.44 -16.17
C GLU A 129 8.32 17.00 -16.65
N ILE A 130 9.30 16.10 -16.55
CA ILE A 130 9.13 14.69 -16.93
C ILE A 130 8.10 14.01 -16.01
N LEU A 131 8.20 14.21 -14.70
CA LEU A 131 7.28 13.60 -13.73
C LEU A 131 5.83 14.01 -14.02
N ALA A 132 5.58 15.30 -14.23
CA ALA A 132 4.24 15.80 -14.57
C ALA A 132 3.69 15.19 -15.87
N LYS A 133 4.56 14.94 -16.87
CA LYS A 133 4.15 14.27 -18.11
C LYS A 133 3.81 12.80 -17.88
N ILE A 134 4.55 12.09 -17.03
CA ILE A 134 4.26 10.70 -16.66
C ILE A 134 2.92 10.62 -15.93
N GLU A 135 2.69 11.50 -14.94
CA GLU A 135 1.42 11.57 -14.19
C GLU A 135 0.23 11.72 -15.14
N LYS A 136 0.34 12.64 -16.11
CA LYS A 136 -0.70 12.84 -17.12
C LYS A 136 -0.98 11.57 -17.95
N ILE A 137 0.07 10.91 -18.45
CA ILE A 137 -0.06 9.69 -19.27
C ILE A 137 -0.72 8.56 -18.47
N LEU A 138 -0.34 8.41 -17.20
CA LEU A 138 -0.93 7.37 -16.36
C LEU A 138 -2.39 7.68 -16.04
N LYS A 139 -2.75 8.96 -15.85
CA LYS A 139 -4.13 9.38 -15.65
C LYS A 139 -5.01 9.07 -16.85
N GLU A 140 -4.53 9.36 -18.06
CA GLU A 140 -5.21 9.01 -19.31
C GLU A 140 -5.38 7.50 -19.49
N LYS A 141 -4.51 6.69 -18.86
CA LYS A 141 -4.58 5.23 -18.86
C LYS A 141 -5.37 4.65 -17.66
N GLY A 142 -5.98 5.49 -16.83
CA GLY A 142 -6.81 5.06 -15.69
C GLY A 142 -6.03 4.55 -14.48
N LEU A 143 -4.77 4.96 -14.29
CA LEU A 143 -3.86 4.41 -13.28
C LEU A 143 -3.59 5.33 -12.06
N THR A 144 -4.33 6.43 -11.85
CA THR A 144 -3.83 7.51 -10.97
C THR A 144 -4.85 8.25 -10.09
N GLU A 145 -5.78 7.58 -9.43
CA GLU A 145 -6.40 8.27 -8.28
C GLU A 145 -5.47 8.17 -7.05
N ASP A 146 -4.85 7.00 -6.78
CA ASP A 146 -4.06 6.80 -5.55
C ASP A 146 -2.58 6.43 -5.77
N ALA A 147 -2.13 6.35 -7.02
CA ALA A 147 -0.75 5.97 -7.34
C ALA A 147 0.25 7.09 -7.05
N LYS A 148 1.04 6.94 -5.97
CA LYS A 148 2.16 7.83 -5.67
C LYS A 148 3.38 7.52 -6.54
N LEU A 149 3.78 8.44 -7.41
CA LEU A 149 5.01 8.34 -8.19
C LEU A 149 6.22 8.84 -7.41
N SER A 150 7.36 8.16 -7.59
CA SER A 150 8.64 8.58 -7.05
C SER A 150 9.78 8.15 -7.96
N TRP A 151 10.88 8.89 -7.93
CA TRP A 151 12.07 8.54 -8.68
C TRP A 151 12.84 7.42 -7.97
N GLN A 152 13.20 6.38 -8.71
CA GLN A 152 14.19 5.42 -8.26
C GLN A 152 15.58 5.98 -8.55
N MET A 153 16.33 6.29 -7.49
CA MET A 153 17.69 6.80 -7.60
C MET A 153 18.64 5.67 -8.02
N ILE A 154 19.53 5.96 -8.96
CA ILE A 154 20.69 5.13 -9.28
C ILE A 154 21.94 5.67 -8.57
N SER A 155 23.06 4.96 -8.69
CA SER A 155 24.34 5.35 -8.09
C SER A 155 24.71 6.81 -8.42
N GLY A 156 25.19 7.53 -7.41
CA GLY A 156 25.65 8.91 -7.57
C GLY A 156 24.53 9.97 -7.61
N GLY A 157 23.33 9.67 -7.14
CA GLY A 157 22.24 10.65 -7.04
C GLY A 157 21.53 10.95 -8.37
N ASN A 158 21.82 10.17 -9.41
CA ASN A 158 21.15 10.30 -10.70
C ASN A 158 19.86 9.48 -10.72
N VAL A 159 18.98 9.79 -11.67
CA VAL A 159 17.74 9.04 -11.93
C VAL A 159 17.81 8.39 -13.30
N PHE A 160 18.37 9.12 -14.28
CA PHE A 160 18.49 8.67 -15.65
C PHE A 160 19.93 8.29 -15.97
N GLN A 161 20.09 7.15 -16.63
CA GLN A 161 21.33 6.73 -17.29
C GLN A 161 21.20 6.92 -18.80
N ARG A 162 22.29 7.34 -19.47
CA ARG A 162 22.32 7.42 -20.93
C ARG A 162 22.28 6.00 -21.51
N MET A 163 21.34 5.74 -22.41
CA MET A 163 21.40 4.54 -23.24
C MET A 163 22.30 4.83 -24.44
N TRP A 164 23.43 4.14 -24.55
CA TRP A 164 24.23 4.15 -25.76
C TRP A 164 23.63 3.14 -26.74
N TYR A 165 23.04 3.61 -27.84
CA TYR A 165 22.66 2.72 -28.94
C TYR A 165 23.93 2.23 -29.63
N GLN A 166 24.31 0.97 -29.40
CA GLN A 166 25.13 0.25 -30.37
C GLN A 166 24.22 -0.04 -31.56
N LYS A 167 24.44 0.65 -32.69
CA LYS A 167 23.99 0.15 -34.00
C LYS A 167 24.72 -1.18 -34.22
N ASN A 168 24.12 -2.30 -33.81
CA ASN A 168 24.15 -3.60 -34.48
C ASN A 168 23.53 -4.70 -33.58
N ASN A 169 22.71 -5.51 -34.23
CA ASN A 169 22.03 -6.75 -33.79
C ASN A 169 20.69 -6.61 -33.05
N VAL A 170 19.65 -6.72 -33.86
CA VAL A 170 18.32 -7.23 -33.48
C VAL A 170 18.48 -8.57 -32.78
N SER A 171 18.18 -8.62 -31.49
CA SER A 171 17.47 -9.78 -30.93
C SER A 171 16.37 -9.26 -30.03
N ASN A 172 15.13 -9.36 -30.51
CA ASN A 172 13.95 -9.20 -29.69
C ASN A 172 14.07 -10.14 -28.48
N SER A 173 13.98 -9.60 -27.27
CA SER A 173 13.61 -10.39 -26.10
C SER A 173 12.67 -9.54 -25.23
N PRO A 174 11.38 -9.89 -25.19
CA PRO A 174 10.41 -9.21 -24.35
C PRO A 174 10.62 -9.61 -22.88
N CYS A 175 10.41 -8.64 -22.00
CA CYS A 175 10.14 -8.75 -20.56
C CYS A 175 10.36 -10.13 -19.92
N ILE A 176 11.53 -10.35 -19.30
CA ILE A 176 11.74 -11.48 -18.40
C ILE A 176 11.17 -11.12 -17.03
N ARG A 177 10.06 -11.77 -16.65
CA ARG A 177 9.63 -11.91 -15.25
C ARG A 177 10.60 -12.87 -14.56
N ASN A 178 11.41 -12.40 -13.63
CA ASN A 178 11.98 -13.29 -12.62
C ASN A 178 10.96 -13.42 -11.48
N LYS A 179 10.35 -14.60 -11.40
CA LYS A 179 9.82 -15.14 -10.15
C LYS A 179 11.00 -15.81 -9.44
N ASN A 180 11.27 -15.41 -8.21
CA ASN A 180 11.69 -16.35 -7.17
C ASN A 180 10.62 -16.27 -6.09
#